data_AF-A0A0Q6MPG3-F1
#
_entry.id   AF-A0A0Q6MPG3-F1
#
_cell.length_a   1.000
_cell.length_b   1.000
_cell.length_c   1.000
_cell.angle_alpha   90.00
_cell.angle_beta   90.00
_cell.angle_gamma   90.00
#
_symmetry.space_group_name_H-M   'P 1'
#
loop_
_entity.id
_entity.type
_entity.pdbx_description
1 polymer ?
#
loop_
_entity_poly.entity_id
_entity_poly.type
_entity_poly.pdbx_seq_one_letter_code
_entity_poly.pdbx_strand_id
1 'polypeptide(L)'
;MKYAIATAAAFAAMLLAGAAQAADYQVQMLNKGEKGSMVFQPDYIVASPGDTITFVPTDKSHDAESIKGMIPEGATPFKGKMNEQITITVDKEGVYGVKCTPHYGMGMVALIVVGKPTNLEAAKAVKQTGKAKKTFEALLAQVPAN
;
A
#
# COMPACT_ATOMS: atom_id res chain seq x y z
N MET A 1 59.78 -32.34 19.35
CA MET A 1 59.39 -31.00 18.87
C MET A 1 58.41 -31.23 17.73
N LYS A 2 57.11 -31.04 17.98
CA LYS A 2 56.34 -29.85 17.54
C LYS A 2 56.09 -29.90 16.02
N TYR A 3 54.90 -30.10 15.45
CA TYR A 3 53.52 -29.93 15.92
C TYR A 3 52.60 -30.89 15.13
N ALA A 4 51.75 -31.62 15.85
CA ALA A 4 50.56 -32.25 15.30
C ALA A 4 49.34 -31.42 15.71
N ILE A 5 48.26 -31.59 14.94
CA ILE A 5 46.88 -31.10 15.10
C ILE A 5 46.54 -29.97 14.12
N ALA A 6 46.16 -30.42 12.92
CA ALA A 6 45.11 -29.78 12.15
C ALA A 6 43.79 -29.88 12.93
N THR A 7 43.05 -28.77 13.07
CA THR A 7 41.59 -28.67 12.88
C THR A 7 41.04 -27.31 13.35
N ALA A 8 40.09 -26.82 12.56
CA ALA A 8 39.00 -25.90 12.90
C ALA A 8 39.34 -24.45 13.30
N ALA A 9 39.33 -23.56 12.31
CA ALA A 9 38.87 -22.18 12.49
C ALA A 9 38.05 -21.74 11.27
N ALA A 10 36.94 -22.43 11.03
CA ALA A 10 35.89 -21.99 10.12
C ALA A 10 34.61 -21.76 10.95
N PHE A 11 34.46 -20.58 11.55
CA PHE A 11 33.23 -20.01 12.13
C PHE A 11 33.68 -18.63 12.69
N ALA A 12 33.17 -17.47 12.32
CA ALA A 12 31.85 -17.13 11.81
C ALA A 12 31.94 -15.87 10.91
N ALA A 13 31.62 -16.02 9.64
CA ALA A 13 31.02 -14.93 8.87
C ALA A 13 29.50 -15.09 9.05
N MET A 14 29.00 -14.81 10.26
CA MET A 14 27.56 -14.77 10.50
C MET A 14 27.02 -13.51 9.83
N LEU A 15 26.52 -13.71 8.61
CA LEU A 15 25.30 -13.14 8.05
C LEU A 15 24.82 -11.86 8.77
N LEU A 16 25.30 -10.71 8.30
CA LEU A 16 24.48 -9.50 8.28
C LEU A 16 23.39 -9.68 7.21
N ALA A 17 22.52 -10.67 7.40
CA ALA A 17 21.21 -10.65 6.76
C ALA A 17 20.44 -9.56 7.49
N GLY A 18 20.52 -8.33 6.99
CA GLY A 18 19.70 -7.23 7.49
C GLY A 18 18.26 -7.69 7.50
N ALA A 19 17.64 -7.73 8.69
CA ALA A 19 16.21 -7.91 8.76
C ALA A 19 15.58 -6.78 7.96
N ALA A 20 14.96 -7.10 6.82
CA ALA A 20 14.08 -6.17 6.13
C ALA A 20 12.95 -5.88 7.12
N GLN A 21 13.04 -4.74 7.80
CA GLN A 21 11.97 -4.29 8.68
C GLN A 21 10.84 -3.81 7.78
N ALA A 22 9.66 -4.39 7.96
CA ALA A 22 8.43 -3.89 7.37
C ALA A 22 8.27 -2.42 7.74
N ALA A 23 8.11 -1.56 6.74
CA ALA A 23 7.87 -0.15 6.94
C ALA A 23 6.39 0.10 7.27
N ASP A 24 6.13 1.11 8.09
CA ASP A 24 4.78 1.55 8.44
C ASP A 24 4.48 2.89 7.78
N TYR A 25 3.49 2.91 6.89
CA TYR A 25 3.01 4.11 6.22
C TYR A 25 1.74 4.60 6.88
N GLN A 26 1.62 5.91 7.10
CA GLN A 26 0.39 6.53 7.57
C GLN A 26 -0.28 7.32 6.44
N VAL A 27 -1.60 7.15 6.32
CA VAL A 27 -2.45 7.82 5.35
C VAL A 27 -3.56 8.53 6.11
N GLN A 28 -3.56 9.85 6.07
CA GLN A 28 -4.59 10.67 6.70
C GLN A 28 -5.88 10.66 5.87
N MET A 29 -7.02 10.59 6.54
CA MET A 29 -8.35 10.75 5.95
C MET A 29 -8.87 12.14 6.28
N LEU A 30 -9.01 13.00 5.27
CA LEU A 30 -9.22 14.44 5.44
C LEU A 30 -10.44 14.96 4.67
N ASN A 31 -11.17 15.90 5.28
CA ASN A 31 -12.18 16.70 4.61
C ASN A 31 -11.56 17.65 3.58
N LYS A 32 -10.35 18.15 3.86
CA LYS A 32 -9.57 19.01 2.97
C LYS A 32 -8.07 18.77 3.18
N GLY A 33 -7.35 18.53 2.09
CA GLY A 33 -5.89 18.42 2.08
C GLY A 33 -5.29 19.11 0.84
N GLU A 34 -4.04 18.78 0.54
CA GLU A 34 -3.27 19.43 -0.54
C GLU A 34 -3.93 19.29 -1.92
N LYS A 35 -4.62 18.16 -2.16
CA LYS A 35 -5.28 17.84 -3.43
C LYS A 35 -6.78 18.19 -3.45
N GLY A 36 -7.24 18.99 -2.49
CA GLY A 36 -8.61 19.50 -2.42
C GLY A 36 -9.46 18.83 -1.34
N SER A 37 -10.77 18.74 -1.57
CA SER A 37 -11.72 18.17 -0.61
C SER A 37 -11.85 16.64 -0.72
N MET A 38 -12.11 16.01 0.42
CA MET A 38 -12.31 14.56 0.59
C MET A 38 -11.14 13.76 0.02
N VAL A 39 -10.03 13.73 0.75
CA VAL A 39 -8.76 13.16 0.25
C VAL A 39 -8.14 12.20 1.26
N PHE A 40 -7.48 11.19 0.72
CA PHE A 40 -6.41 10.51 1.43
C PHE A 40 -5.12 11.31 1.25
N GLN A 41 -4.30 11.40 2.30
CA GLN A 41 -3.01 12.08 2.22
C GLN A 41 -1.91 11.29 2.96
N PRO A 42 -0.90 10.77 2.25
CA PRO A 42 -0.79 10.74 0.78
C PRO A 42 -1.85 9.84 0.11
N ASP A 43 -2.14 10.10 -1.16
CA ASP A 43 -3.05 9.29 -2.01
C ASP A 43 -2.28 8.33 -2.95
N TYR A 44 -0.95 8.43 -3.02
CA TYR A 44 -0.08 7.52 -3.74
C TYR A 44 1.00 7.02 -2.80
N ILE A 45 1.08 5.70 -2.61
CA ILE A 45 2.01 5.06 -1.67
C ILE A 45 2.81 4.02 -2.44
N VAL A 46 4.13 4.02 -2.26
CA VAL A 46 5.01 2.96 -2.75
C VAL A 46 5.50 2.18 -1.53
N ALA A 47 5.23 0.88 -1.53
CA ALA A 47 5.52 -0.03 -0.42
C ALA A 47 6.19 -1.31 -0.93
N SER A 48 6.72 -2.10 -0.01
CA SER A 48 7.26 -3.43 -0.24
C SER A 48 6.34 -4.50 0.34
N PRO A 49 6.38 -5.75 -0.18
CA PRO A 49 5.69 -6.86 0.45
C PRO A 49 6.01 -6.98 1.95
N GLY A 50 4.99 -7.02 2.79
CA GLY A 50 5.09 -7.12 4.24
C GLY A 50 4.99 -5.78 4.98
N ASP A 51 5.07 -4.64 4.28
CA ASP A 51 4.85 -3.33 4.87
C ASP A 51 3.40 -3.16 5.36
N THR A 52 3.18 -2.20 6.27
CA THR A 52 1.84 -1.86 6.74
C THR A 52 1.38 -0.48 6.30
N ILE A 53 0.09 -0.35 5.98
CA ILE A 53 -0.55 0.92 5.66
C ILE A 53 -1.63 1.20 6.70
N THR A 54 -1.48 2.29 7.44
CA THR A 54 -2.42 2.73 8.47
C THR A 54 -3.21 3.93 7.99
N PHE A 55 -4.53 3.76 7.81
CA PHE A 55 -5.45 4.84 7.50
C PHE A 55 -5.95 5.49 8.78
N VAL A 56 -5.61 6.77 8.98
CA VAL A 56 -5.86 7.51 10.21
C VAL A 56 -7.06 8.45 10.01
N PRO A 57 -8.16 8.32 10.78
CA PRO A 57 -9.34 9.19 10.71
C PRO A 57 -9.04 10.56 11.32
N THR A 58 -8.26 11.37 10.60
CA THR A 58 -7.85 12.70 11.05
C THR A 58 -9.06 13.62 11.12
N ASP A 59 -9.93 13.53 10.12
CA ASP A 59 -11.27 14.09 10.14
C ASP A 59 -12.35 13.00 10.28
N LYS A 60 -13.55 13.40 10.73
CA LYS A 60 -14.72 12.52 10.81
C LYS A 60 -15.37 12.30 9.44
N SER A 61 -16.16 11.24 9.36
CA SER A 61 -16.96 10.75 8.23
C SER A 61 -16.14 10.06 7.14
N HIS A 62 -15.03 9.41 7.51
CA HIS A 62 -14.19 8.66 6.59
C HIS A 62 -14.00 7.19 6.99
N ASP A 63 -13.78 6.36 5.99
CA ASP A 63 -13.36 4.96 6.07
C ASP A 63 -12.33 4.68 4.96
N ALA A 64 -11.73 3.49 4.98
CA ALA A 64 -10.87 3.00 3.92
C ALA A 64 -11.30 1.58 3.52
N GLU A 65 -11.60 1.37 2.24
CA GLU A 65 -12.08 0.10 1.69
C GLU A 65 -11.31 -0.24 0.40
N SER A 66 -10.85 -1.48 0.27
CA SER A 66 -10.29 -1.99 -0.98
C SER A 66 -11.33 -2.02 -2.10
N ILE A 67 -10.94 -1.70 -3.32
CA ILE A 67 -11.83 -1.74 -4.48
C ILE A 67 -11.75 -3.12 -5.15
N LYS A 68 -12.89 -3.81 -5.27
CA LYS A 68 -12.99 -5.10 -5.97
C LYS A 68 -12.44 -4.97 -7.39
N GLY A 69 -11.50 -5.86 -7.75
CA GLY A 69 -10.84 -5.86 -9.06
C GLY A 69 -9.62 -4.94 -9.15
N MET A 70 -9.31 -4.16 -8.11
CA MET A 70 -8.10 -3.33 -8.05
C MET A 70 -7.12 -3.77 -6.96
N ILE A 71 -7.20 -5.01 -6.47
CA ILE A 71 -6.19 -5.60 -5.58
C ILE A 71 -5.55 -6.82 -6.26
N PRO A 72 -4.32 -7.21 -5.90
CA PRO A 72 -3.65 -8.35 -6.51
C PRO A 72 -4.38 -9.66 -6.21
N GLU A 73 -4.19 -10.66 -7.07
CA GLU A 73 -4.72 -12.00 -6.82
C GLU A 73 -4.17 -12.58 -5.50
N GLY A 74 -5.06 -13.17 -4.70
CA GLY A 74 -4.70 -13.71 -3.39
C GLY A 74 -4.43 -12.67 -2.30
N ALA A 75 -4.61 -11.37 -2.57
CA ALA A 75 -4.63 -10.35 -1.53
C ALA A 75 -5.98 -10.35 -0.78
N THR A 76 -5.94 -10.14 0.53
CA THR A 76 -7.15 -10.07 1.37
C THR A 76 -7.85 -8.73 1.16
N PRO A 77 -9.13 -8.69 0.74
CA PRO A 77 -9.92 -7.47 0.73
C PRO A 77 -10.10 -6.91 2.13
N PHE A 78 -10.18 -5.59 2.27
CA PHE A 78 -10.40 -4.94 3.57
C PHE A 78 -11.47 -3.85 3.49
N LYS A 79 -12.09 -3.60 4.65
CA LYS A 79 -13.02 -2.50 4.88
C LYS A 79 -12.91 -2.04 6.32
N GLY A 80 -12.41 -0.82 6.51
CA GLY A 80 -12.42 -0.13 7.80
C GLY A 80 -13.82 0.28 8.22
N LYS A 81 -14.03 0.43 9.52
CA LYS A 81 -15.25 1.04 10.05
C LYS A 81 -15.16 2.57 9.94
N MET A 82 -16.32 3.21 9.85
CA MET A 82 -16.42 4.66 9.80
C MET A 82 -15.77 5.30 11.05
N ASN A 83 -14.92 6.30 10.86
CA ASN A 83 -14.19 7.01 11.93
C ASN A 83 -13.21 6.16 12.75
N GLU A 84 -12.91 4.94 12.32
CA GLU A 84 -11.95 4.08 12.99
C GLU A 84 -10.67 3.98 12.18
N GLN A 85 -9.53 3.90 12.88
CA GLN A 85 -8.26 3.58 12.27
C GLN A 85 -8.28 2.12 11.78
N ILE A 86 -7.70 1.89 10.62
CA ILE A 86 -7.42 0.55 10.11
C ILE A 86 -5.97 0.46 9.65
N THR A 87 -5.28 -0.59 10.08
CA THR A 87 -3.95 -0.97 9.59
C THR A 87 -4.09 -2.24 8.77
N ILE A 88 -3.52 -2.23 7.57
CA ILE A 88 -3.44 -3.40 6.70
C ILE A 88 -1.98 -3.78 6.49
N THR A 89 -1.69 -5.06 6.35
CA THR A 89 -0.41 -5.55 5.82
C THR A 89 -0.57 -5.81 4.33
N VAL A 90 0.42 -5.39 3.53
CA VAL A 90 0.40 -5.57 2.08
C VAL A 90 1.43 -6.58 1.63
N ASP A 91 1.05 -7.86 1.55
CA ASP A 91 1.99 -8.97 1.27
C ASP A 91 2.13 -9.33 -0.21
N LYS A 92 1.19 -8.91 -1.07
CA LYS A 92 1.18 -9.31 -2.49
C LYS A 92 1.69 -8.17 -3.36
N GLU A 93 2.61 -8.49 -4.25
CA GLU A 93 3.05 -7.53 -5.25
C GLU A 93 1.89 -7.15 -6.18
N GLY A 94 1.74 -5.86 -6.43
CA GLY A 94 0.76 -5.30 -7.34
C GLY A 94 0.29 -3.92 -6.91
N VAL A 95 -0.80 -3.47 -7.51
CA VAL A 95 -1.49 -2.24 -7.13
C VAL A 95 -2.75 -2.54 -6.34
N TYR A 96 -3.02 -1.70 -5.34
CA TYR A 96 -4.20 -1.73 -4.50
C TYR A 96 -4.95 -0.41 -4.64
N GLY A 97 -6.12 -0.45 -5.24
CA GLY A 97 -7.06 0.67 -5.25
C GLY A 97 -7.84 0.73 -3.94
N VAL A 98 -7.87 1.89 -3.31
CA VAL A 98 -8.58 2.15 -2.05
C VAL A 98 -9.57 3.30 -2.25
N LYS A 99 -10.76 3.19 -1.67
CA LYS A 99 -11.77 4.25 -1.63
C LYS A 99 -12.20 4.54 -0.21
N CYS A 100 -12.68 5.76 0.02
CA CYS A 100 -13.62 6.03 1.10
C CYS A 100 -15.04 5.82 0.57
N THR A 101 -15.84 4.98 1.22
CA THR A 101 -17.18 4.56 0.78
C THR A 101 -18.12 5.74 0.52
N PRO A 102 -18.39 6.65 1.48
CA PRO A 102 -19.32 7.77 1.26
C PRO A 102 -18.78 8.81 0.26
N HIS A 103 -17.46 8.90 0.09
CA HIS A 103 -16.81 9.97 -0.68
C HIS A 103 -16.15 9.48 -1.97
N TYR A 104 -16.40 8.24 -2.37
CA TYR A 104 -15.80 7.63 -3.57
C TYR A 104 -16.13 8.42 -4.84
N GLY A 105 -17.41 8.73 -5.08
CA GLY A 105 -17.83 9.53 -6.23
C GLY A 105 -17.28 10.97 -6.22
N MET A 106 -16.86 11.47 -5.05
CA MET A 106 -16.21 12.76 -4.86
C MET A 106 -14.68 12.71 -5.08
N GLY A 107 -14.13 11.53 -5.34
CA GLY A 107 -12.72 11.34 -5.68
C GLY A 107 -11.81 11.02 -4.49
N MET A 108 -12.36 10.63 -3.34
CA MET A 108 -11.58 10.21 -2.18
C MET A 108 -11.06 8.78 -2.38
N VAL A 109 -9.93 8.69 -3.07
CA VAL A 109 -9.29 7.42 -3.45
C VAL A 109 -7.78 7.49 -3.24
N ALA A 110 -7.16 6.33 -3.03
CA ALA A 110 -5.72 6.18 -2.96
C ALA A 110 -5.27 4.97 -3.79
N LEU A 111 -4.01 4.98 -4.20
CA LEU A 111 -3.34 3.89 -4.89
C LEU A 111 -2.08 3.50 -4.13
N ILE A 112 -2.00 2.25 -3.70
CA ILE A 112 -0.80 1.68 -3.10
C ILE A 112 -0.14 0.78 -4.14
N VAL A 113 1.14 0.98 -4.40
CA VAL A 113 1.96 0.15 -5.29
C VAL A 113 2.92 -0.65 -4.41
N VAL A 114 2.81 -1.97 -4.47
CA VAL A 114 3.58 -2.90 -3.65
C VAL A 114 4.52 -3.67 -4.55
N GLY A 115 5.83 -3.44 -4.44
CA GLY A 115 6.81 -4.06 -5.33
C GLY A 115 6.44 -3.90 -6.81
N LYS A 116 6.37 -5.01 -7.56
CA LYS A 116 5.99 -5.00 -8.98
C LYS A 116 4.48 -4.84 -9.19
N PRO A 117 4.01 -3.99 -10.14
CA PRO A 117 2.58 -3.76 -10.38
C PRO A 117 1.93 -4.88 -11.21
N THR A 118 1.85 -6.11 -10.67
CA THR A 118 1.43 -7.35 -11.35
C THR A 118 0.02 -7.33 -11.96
N ASN A 119 -0.90 -6.54 -11.40
CA ASN A 119 -2.31 -6.45 -11.80
C ASN A 119 -2.69 -5.08 -12.40
N LEU A 120 -1.72 -4.30 -12.89
CA LEU A 120 -1.95 -2.92 -13.34
C LEU A 120 -3.04 -2.79 -14.42
N GLU A 121 -3.01 -3.65 -15.44
CA GLU A 121 -3.97 -3.59 -16.54
C GLU A 121 -5.38 -3.97 -16.09
N ALA A 122 -5.50 -4.97 -15.19
CA ALA A 122 -6.78 -5.32 -14.57
C ALA A 122 -7.32 -4.15 -13.73
N ALA A 123 -6.46 -3.49 -12.94
CA ALA A 123 -6.85 -2.33 -12.13
C ALA A 123 -7.29 -1.14 -12.99
N LYS A 124 -6.62 -0.86 -14.11
CA LYS A 124 -7.00 0.18 -15.09
C LYS A 124 -8.37 -0.10 -15.74
N ALA A 125 -8.73 -1.37 -15.92
CA ALA A 125 -10.00 -1.77 -16.52
C ALA A 125 -11.20 -1.60 -15.58
N VAL A 126 -10.99 -1.38 -14.27
CA VAL A 126 -12.08 -1.18 -13.32
C VAL A 126 -12.76 0.16 -13.56
N LYS A 127 -14.07 0.11 -13.87
CA LYS A 127 -14.89 1.30 -14.07
C LYS A 127 -15.00 2.11 -12.78
N GLN A 128 -14.56 3.35 -12.84
CA GLN A 128 -14.65 4.31 -11.76
C GLN A 128 -15.87 5.24 -11.93
N THR A 129 -16.35 5.80 -10.82
CA THR A 129 -17.50 6.73 -10.83
C THR A 129 -17.07 8.16 -10.50
N GLY A 130 -17.81 9.15 -11.02
CA GLY A 130 -17.63 10.56 -10.67
C GLY A 130 -16.19 11.06 -10.78
N LYS A 131 -15.74 11.81 -9.78
CA LYS A 131 -14.38 12.39 -9.73
C LYS A 131 -13.30 11.33 -9.48
N ALA A 132 -13.62 10.17 -8.90
CA ALA A 132 -12.64 9.09 -8.69
C ALA A 132 -12.02 8.60 -9.99
N LYS A 133 -12.75 8.64 -11.12
CA LYS A 133 -12.17 8.32 -12.43
C LYS A 133 -10.92 9.16 -12.73
N LYS A 134 -11.07 10.49 -12.65
CA LYS A 134 -9.98 11.43 -12.93
C LYS A 134 -8.84 11.30 -11.91
N THR A 135 -9.17 11.11 -10.63
CA THR A 135 -8.15 10.91 -9.58
C THR A 135 -7.34 9.64 -9.84
N PHE A 136 -8.00 8.51 -10.12
CA PHE A 136 -7.29 7.25 -10.42
C PHE A 136 -6.50 7.31 -11.73
N GLU A 137 -6.99 7.96 -12.78
CA GLU A 137 -6.22 8.17 -14.01
C GLU A 137 -4.87 8.86 -13.70
N ALA A 138 -4.88 9.89 -12.86
CA ALA A 138 -3.65 10.58 -12.44
C ALA A 138 -2.75 9.74 -11.52
N LEU A 139 -3.32 8.91 -10.65
CA LEU A 139 -2.55 8.01 -9.78
C LEU A 139 -1.92 6.86 -10.57
N LEU A 140 -2.67 6.21 -11.44
CA LEU A 140 -2.20 5.09 -12.25
C LEU A 140 -1.15 5.51 -13.28
N ALA A 141 -1.16 6.78 -13.72
CA ALA A 141 -0.13 7.34 -14.59
C ALA A 141 1.24 7.54 -13.89
N GLN A 142 1.27 7.53 -12.55
CA GLN A 142 2.53 7.61 -11.80
C GLN A 142 3.22 6.24 -11.67
N VAL A 143 2.49 5.14 -11.90
CA VAL A 143 3.07 3.80 -11.87
C VAL A 143 4.02 3.67 -13.06
N PRO A 144 5.34 3.42 -12.83
CA PRO A 144 6.29 3.26 -13.91
C PRO A 144 5.85 2.14 -14.86
N ALA A 145 6.05 2.34 -16.16
CA ALA A 145 5.96 1.24 -17.11
C ALA A 145 7.11 0.26 -16.80
N ASN A 146 6.77 -1.00 -16.59
CA ASN A 146 7.76 -2.08 -16.50
C ASN A 146 8.44 -2.33 -17.84
#